data_AF-A0A831KUQ9-F1
#
_entry.id   AF-A0A831KUQ9-F1
#
_cell.length_a   1.000
_cell.length_b   1.000
_cell.length_c   1.000
_cell.angle_alpha   90.00
_cell.angle_beta   90.00
_cell.angle_gamma   90.00
#
_symmetry.space_group_name_H-M   'P 1'
#
loop_
_entity.id
_entity.type
_entity.pdbx_description
1 polymer ?
#
loop_
_entity_poly.entity_id
_entity_poly.type
_entity_poly.pdbx_seq_one_letter_code
_entity_poly.pdbx_strand_id
1 'polypeptide(L)'
;MKLLIREFMIVFGYVPSRRLGRSLGVNNIPYKYCTYSCVYCQLGRTENKIIERRSFYSVDEIITKVRKKICELGKSNIDYITIVPDGEPTLDINLGLEIRKLKEMGKVAVITNSSLLFMEDVRDDLKEADL
;
A
#
# COMPACT_ATOMS: atom_id res chain seq x y z
N MET A 1 -8.73 21.70 -20.74
CA MET A 1 -7.87 20.51 -20.86
C MET A 1 -7.87 19.82 -19.51
N LYS A 2 -8.49 18.64 -19.46
CA LYS A 2 -9.06 17.98 -18.27
C LYS A 2 -8.12 17.93 -17.05
N LEU A 3 -8.37 18.82 -16.08
CA LEU A 3 -8.15 18.55 -14.66
C LEU A 3 -9.12 17.42 -14.25
N LEU A 4 -8.82 16.20 -14.70
CA LEU A 4 -9.49 15.01 -14.23
C LEU A 4 -8.99 14.76 -12.82
N ILE A 5 -9.89 14.98 -11.86
CA ILE A 5 -9.97 14.35 -10.55
C ILE A 5 -9.15 13.05 -10.59
N ARG A 6 -7.96 13.03 -9.97
CA ARG A 6 -7.23 11.78 -9.75
C ARG A 6 -8.12 10.95 -8.84
N GLU A 7 -8.93 10.07 -9.40
CA GLU A 7 -9.52 8.99 -8.61
C GLU A 7 -8.36 8.24 -7.95
N PHE A 8 -8.27 8.33 -6.62
CA PHE A 8 -7.25 7.62 -5.87
C PHE A 8 -7.54 6.13 -5.96
N MET A 9 -6.86 5.48 -6.88
CA MET A 9 -7.06 4.07 -7.16
C MET A 9 -6.41 3.23 -6.06
N ILE A 10 -7.22 2.64 -5.19
CA ILE A 10 -6.78 1.77 -4.09
C ILE A 10 -5.94 0.59 -4.61
N VAL A 11 -6.21 0.08 -5.81
CA VAL A 11 -5.51 -1.10 -6.36
C VAL A 11 -5.10 -0.87 -7.81
N PHE A 12 -3.83 -1.09 -8.13
CA PHE A 12 -3.27 -0.81 -9.45
C PHE A 12 -2.37 -1.95 -9.97
N GLY A 13 -2.19 -1.98 -11.29
CA GLY A 13 -1.37 -3.00 -11.97
C GLY A 13 -2.19 -4.14 -12.59
N TYR A 14 -1.60 -5.34 -12.79
CA TYR A 14 -0.28 -5.74 -12.29
C TYR A 14 0.88 -4.92 -12.89
N VAL A 15 1.92 -4.70 -12.09
CA VAL A 15 3.16 -4.02 -12.46
C VAL A 15 4.25 -5.07 -12.61
N PRO A 16 5.01 -5.08 -13.73
CA PRO A 16 6.18 -5.94 -13.88
C PRO A 16 7.32 -5.41 -13.01
N SER A 17 7.33 -5.82 -11.74
CA SER A 17 8.35 -5.45 -10.76
C SER A 17 9.65 -6.20 -11.05
N ARG A 18 10.74 -5.44 -11.13
CA ARG A 18 12.09 -6.01 -11.25
C ARG A 18 12.50 -6.85 -10.04
N ARG A 19 11.88 -6.61 -8.88
CA ARG A 19 12.20 -7.29 -7.61
C ARG A 19 11.19 -8.38 -7.24
N LEU A 20 9.92 -8.18 -7.59
CA LEU A 20 8.80 -8.98 -7.09
C LEU A 20 8.01 -9.72 -8.19
N GLY A 21 8.48 -9.70 -9.44
CA GLY A 21 7.74 -10.31 -10.55
C GLY A 21 6.46 -9.53 -10.89
N ARG A 22 5.36 -10.24 -11.16
CA ARG A 22 4.05 -9.64 -11.43
C ARG A 22 3.39 -9.22 -10.11
N SER A 23 3.55 -7.95 -9.74
CA SER A 23 3.07 -7.41 -8.48
C SER A 23 1.78 -6.61 -8.66
N LEU A 24 0.78 -6.86 -7.81
CA LEU A 24 -0.43 -6.05 -7.72
C LEU A 24 -0.24 -4.98 -6.63
N GLY A 25 -0.25 -3.70 -7.00
CA GLY A 25 -0.03 -2.60 -6.07
C GLY A 25 -1.29 -2.22 -5.29
N VAL A 26 -1.12 -1.91 -4.01
CA VAL A 26 -2.18 -1.48 -3.10
C VAL A 26 -1.80 -0.16 -2.43
N ASN A 27 -2.64 0.86 -2.65
CA ASN A 27 -2.65 2.11 -1.90
C ASN A 27 -3.54 1.95 -0.67
N ASN A 28 -2.96 1.60 0.48
CA ASN A 28 -3.70 1.51 1.73
C ASN A 28 -3.94 2.87 2.41
N ILE A 29 -3.30 3.93 1.91
CA ILE A 29 -3.51 5.30 2.34
C ILE A 29 -3.68 6.24 1.13
N PRO A 30 -4.26 7.45 1.31
CA PRO A 30 -4.46 8.39 0.24
C PRO A 30 -3.13 9.02 -0.18
N TYR A 31 -3.16 9.64 -1.35
CA TYR A 31 -2.02 10.33 -1.93
C TYR A 31 -1.41 11.37 -1.00
N LYS A 32 -0.07 11.38 -0.94
CA LYS A 32 0.77 12.36 -0.27
C LYS A 32 0.59 12.49 1.24
N TYR A 33 0.21 11.39 1.90
CA TYR A 33 0.41 11.21 3.34
C TYR A 33 1.71 10.46 3.58
N CYS A 34 2.72 11.14 4.11
CA CYS A 34 4.04 10.54 4.30
C CYS A 34 4.77 11.23 5.45
N THR A 35 5.63 10.52 6.16
CA THR A 35 6.50 11.07 7.22
C THR A 35 7.66 11.89 6.67
N TYR A 36 8.03 11.66 5.42
CA TYR A 36 9.10 12.37 4.72
C TYR A 36 8.58 13.21 3.57
N SER A 37 9.46 14.09 3.07
CA SER A 37 9.29 14.85 1.85
C SER A 37 10.58 14.76 1.03
N CYS A 38 10.91 13.54 0.60
CA CYS A 38 12.16 13.25 -0.09
C CYS A 38 12.29 14.06 -1.39
N VAL A 39 13.45 14.69 -1.59
CA VAL A 39 13.74 15.51 -2.79
C VAL A 39 13.71 14.71 -4.09
N TYR A 40 13.85 13.38 -4.00
CA TYR A 40 13.83 12.44 -5.12
C TYR A 40 12.50 11.70 -5.28
N CYS A 41 11.46 12.08 -4.53
CA CYS A 41 10.16 11.41 -4.63
C CYS A 41 9.52 11.68 -6.00
N GLN A 42 9.18 10.61 -6.73
CA GLN A 42 8.54 10.70 -8.06
C GLN A 42 7.15 11.34 -8.01
N LEU A 43 6.51 11.35 -6.84
CA LEU A 43 5.21 11.98 -6.59
C LEU A 43 5.34 13.49 -6.27
N GLY A 44 6.56 13.99 -6.17
CA GLY A 44 6.88 15.35 -5.80
C GLY A 44 6.82 15.60 -4.29
N ARG A 45 6.68 16.87 -3.91
CA ARG A 45 6.66 17.31 -2.51
C ARG A 45 5.43 16.76 -1.77
N THR A 46 5.67 16.25 -0.56
CA THR A 46 4.62 15.78 0.35
C THR A 46 3.71 16.93 0.76
N GLU A 47 2.40 16.70 0.71
CA GLU A 47 1.39 17.67 1.12
C GLU A 47 1.01 17.48 2.59
N ASN A 48 0.86 16.23 3.03
CA ASN A 48 0.47 15.89 4.39
C ASN A 48 1.64 15.19 5.10
N LYS A 49 2.54 15.99 5.68
CA LYS A 49 3.69 15.48 6.43
C LYS A 49 3.30 15.20 7.88
N ILE A 50 3.11 13.93 8.23
CA ILE A 50 2.61 13.50 9.54
C ILE A 50 3.40 12.30 10.07
N ILE A 51 3.37 12.08 11.40
CA ILE A 51 3.92 10.89 12.07
C ILE A 51 2.88 10.14 12.90
N GLU A 52 1.71 10.75 13.13
CA GLU A 52 0.62 10.14 13.87
C GLU A 52 -0.10 9.12 12.97
N ARG A 53 -0.19 7.88 13.46
CA ARG A 53 -0.89 6.80 12.76
C ARG A 53 -2.41 7.00 12.92
N ARG A 54 -3.16 6.76 11.84
CA ARG A 54 -4.64 6.83 11.84
C ARG A 54 -5.23 5.93 10.77
N SER A 55 -6.52 5.61 10.86
CA SER A 55 -7.20 4.87 9.79
C SER A 55 -7.48 5.78 8.60
N PHE A 56 -7.25 5.28 7.39
CA PHE A 56 -7.52 6.04 6.17
C PHE A 56 -8.65 5.45 5.33
N TYR A 57 -8.59 4.15 5.05
CA TYR A 57 -9.65 3.40 4.39
C TYR A 57 -10.15 2.30 5.33
N SER A 58 -11.37 1.81 5.08
CA SER A 58 -11.80 0.59 5.75
C SER A 58 -11.06 -0.61 5.17
N VAL A 59 -10.67 -1.57 6.02
CA VAL A 59 -10.00 -2.79 5.56
C VAL A 59 -10.86 -3.51 4.51
N ASP A 60 -12.17 -3.59 4.72
CA ASP A 60 -13.07 -4.29 3.80
C ASP A 60 -13.15 -3.63 2.42
N GLU A 61 -13.00 -2.31 2.33
CA GLU A 61 -12.88 -1.60 1.06
C GLU A 61 -11.64 -2.05 0.29
N ILE A 62 -10.47 -2.06 0.95
CA ILE A 62 -9.20 -2.52 0.35
C ILE A 62 -9.34 -3.96 -0.14
N ILE A 63 -9.80 -4.87 0.73
CA ILE A 63 -9.94 -6.29 0.40
C ILE A 63 -10.91 -6.50 -0.77
N THR A 64 -12.04 -5.77 -0.79
CA THR A 64 -13.02 -5.87 -1.88
C THR A 64 -12.42 -5.44 -3.22
N LYS A 65 -11.68 -4.32 -3.24
CA LYS A 65 -11.03 -3.81 -4.45
C LYS A 65 -9.92 -4.76 -4.93
N VAL A 66 -9.12 -5.30 -4.01
CA VAL A 66 -8.06 -6.27 -4.37
C VAL A 66 -8.67 -7.54 -4.94
N ARG A 67 -9.67 -8.12 -4.27
CA ARG A 67 -10.36 -9.33 -4.74
C ARG A 67 -10.96 -9.12 -6.13
N LYS A 68 -11.65 -7.99 -6.34
CA LYS A 68 -12.20 -7.64 -7.66
C LYS A 68 -11.09 -7.60 -8.71
N LYS A 69 -9.96 -6.96 -8.41
CA LYS A 69 -8.85 -6.84 -9.37
C LYS A 69 -8.18 -8.18 -9.68
N ILE A 70 -8.04 -9.06 -8.69
CA ILE A 70 -7.54 -10.43 -8.87
C ILE A 70 -8.49 -11.22 -9.79
N CYS A 71 -9.80 -11.10 -9.60
CA CYS A 71 -10.79 -11.75 -10.47
C CYS A 71 -10.70 -11.25 -11.92
N GLU A 72 -10.50 -9.95 -12.13
CA GLU A 72 -10.35 -9.35 -13.47
C GLU A 72 -9.06 -9.83 -14.19
N LEU A 73 -7.96 -9.99 -13.46
CA LEU A 73 -6.65 -10.32 -14.02
C LEU A 73 -6.36 -11.84 -14.10
N GLY A 74 -7.08 -12.65 -13.32
CA GLY A 74 -6.82 -14.07 -13.12
C GLY A 74 -5.72 -14.33 -12.08
N LYS A 75 -6.02 -15.21 -11.10
CA LYS A 75 -5.16 -15.45 -9.93
C LYS A 75 -3.75 -15.97 -10.26
N SER A 76 -3.59 -16.75 -11.34
CA SER A 76 -2.30 -17.31 -11.77
C SER A 76 -1.28 -16.29 -12.28
N ASN A 77 -1.64 -15.00 -12.31
CA ASN A 77 -0.83 -13.94 -12.89
C ASN A 77 -0.20 -13.00 -11.85
N ILE A 78 -0.30 -13.29 -10.54
CA ILE A 78 0.17 -12.39 -9.48
C ILE A 78 1.14 -13.14 -8.56
N ASP A 79 2.38 -12.67 -8.51
CA ASP A 79 3.45 -13.20 -7.66
C ASP A 79 3.40 -12.57 -6.25
N TYR A 80 3.04 -11.29 -6.17
CA TYR A 80 2.89 -10.54 -4.92
C TYR A 80 1.72 -9.56 -4.97
N ILE A 81 1.06 -9.38 -3.84
CA ILE A 81 0.25 -8.21 -3.52
C ILE A 81 1.15 -7.27 -2.73
N THR A 82 1.44 -6.09 -3.26
CA THR A 82 2.39 -5.16 -2.64
C THR A 82 1.68 -3.93 -2.11
N ILE A 83 1.73 -3.73 -0.80
CA ILE A 83 1.33 -2.47 -0.17
C ILE A 83 2.46 -1.46 -0.42
N VAL A 84 2.22 -0.57 -1.38
CA VAL A 84 3.15 0.49 -1.81
C VAL A 84 2.31 1.70 -2.19
N PRO A 85 1.83 2.45 -1.17
CA PRO A 85 0.98 3.58 -1.42
C PRO A 85 1.77 4.75 -2.01
N ASP A 86 1.05 5.72 -2.54
CA ASP A 86 1.54 7.06 -2.84
C ASP A 86 1.81 7.88 -1.55
N GLY A 87 2.54 7.29 -0.60
CA GLY A 87 2.71 7.75 0.77
C GLY A 87 3.57 6.80 1.61
N GLU A 88 3.45 6.87 2.93
CA GLU A 88 4.08 5.90 3.85
C GLU A 88 3.04 4.92 4.45
N PRO A 89 3.07 3.62 4.10
CA PRO A 89 2.01 2.67 4.49
C PRO A 89 1.86 2.47 5.99
N THR A 90 2.93 2.63 6.76
CA THR A 90 2.92 2.44 8.22
C THR A 90 2.12 3.50 8.97
N LEU A 91 1.67 4.56 8.28
CA LEU A 91 0.75 5.54 8.85
C LEU A 91 -0.65 4.97 9.08
N ASP A 92 -1.07 3.88 8.42
CA ASP A 92 -2.35 3.25 8.73
C ASP A 92 -2.25 2.37 9.99
N ILE A 93 -3.17 2.58 10.94
CA ILE A 93 -3.29 1.74 12.15
C ILE A 93 -3.80 0.33 11.83
N ASN A 94 -4.41 0.13 10.65
CA ASN A 94 -4.98 -1.15 10.24
C ASN A 94 -4.00 -2.01 9.43
N LEU A 95 -2.75 -1.55 9.21
CA LEU A 95 -1.79 -2.20 8.32
C LEU A 95 -1.63 -3.70 8.60
N GLY A 96 -1.47 -4.12 9.86
CA GLY A 96 -1.34 -5.54 10.19
C GLY A 96 -2.59 -6.36 9.84
N LEU A 97 -3.78 -5.80 10.03
CA LEU A 97 -5.04 -6.45 9.68
C LEU A 97 -5.23 -6.53 8.16
N GLU A 98 -4.86 -5.48 7.42
CA GLU A 98 -4.83 -5.47 5.96
C GLU A 98 -3.92 -6.58 5.44
N ILE A 99 -2.69 -6.66 5.94
CA ILE A 99 -1.73 -7.69 5.54
C ILE A 99 -2.31 -9.09 5.77
N ARG A 100 -2.81 -9.38 6.98
CA ARG A 100 -3.40 -10.69 7.31
C ARG A 100 -4.52 -11.10 6.35
N LYS A 101 -5.46 -10.20 6.05
CA LYS A 101 -6.55 -10.48 5.12
C LYS A 101 -6.08 -10.60 3.66
N LEU A 102 -5.08 -9.80 3.25
CA LEU A 102 -4.51 -9.89 1.90
C LEU A 102 -3.76 -11.21 1.67
N LYS A 103 -3.15 -11.77 2.71
CA LYS A 103 -2.45 -13.08 2.65
C LYS A 103 -3.34 -14.26 2.29
N GLU A 104 -4.65 -14.16 2.53
CA GLU A 104 -5.62 -15.16 2.06
C GLU A 104 -5.69 -15.23 0.52
N MET A 105 -5.23 -14.19 -0.18
CA MET A 105 -5.33 -14.06 -1.63
C MET A 105 -3.98 -14.22 -2.36
N GLY A 106 -2.84 -14.06 -1.67
CA GLY A 106 -1.49 -14.22 -2.24
C GLY A 106 -0.39 -13.77 -1.28
N LYS A 107 0.88 -13.86 -1.69
CA LYS A 107 1.99 -13.34 -0.88
C LYS A 107 1.92 -11.83 -0.77
N VAL A 108 2.19 -11.28 0.41
CA VAL A 108 2.13 -9.84 0.67
C VAL A 108 3.51 -9.27 0.90
N ALA A 109 3.83 -8.17 0.20
CA ALA A 109 5.03 -7.37 0.44
C ALA A 109 4.67 -5.95 0.86
N VAL A 110 5.51 -5.29 1.67
CA VAL A 110 5.34 -3.89 2.07
C VAL A 110 6.57 -3.08 1.69
N ILE A 111 6.37 -1.95 1.00
CA ILE A 111 7.44 -0.98 0.72
C ILE A 111 7.26 0.23 1.63
N THR A 112 8.14 0.35 2.62
CA THR A 112 8.14 1.43 3.62
C THR A 112 9.43 2.24 3.59
N ASN A 113 9.35 3.53 3.93
CA ASN A 113 10.50 4.39 4.18
C ASN A 113 11.15 4.16 5.57
N SER A 114 10.59 3.26 6.38
CA SER A 114 11.09 2.83 7.70
C SER A 114 11.08 3.89 8.81
N SER A 115 10.52 5.08 8.56
CA SER A 115 10.54 6.20 9.51
C SER A 115 9.83 5.95 10.85
N LEU A 116 8.86 5.03 10.90
CA LEU A 116 8.08 4.72 12.10
C LEU A 116 8.51 3.41 12.81
N LEU A 117 9.59 2.75 12.37
CA LEU A 117 10.04 1.47 12.96
C LEU A 117 10.52 1.57 14.43
N PHE A 118 10.63 2.77 14.98
CA PHE A 118 10.87 2.97 16.40
C PHE A 118 9.64 2.61 17.25
N MET A 119 8.44 2.61 16.66
CA MET A 119 7.20 2.20 17.30
C MET A 119 7.07 0.67 17.24
N GLU A 120 6.74 0.05 18.38
CA GLU A 120 6.67 -1.41 18.51
C GLU A 120 5.50 -2.01 17.71
N ASP A 121 4.34 -1.36 17.77
CA ASP A 121 3.13 -1.72 17.03
C ASP A 121 3.34 -1.72 15.51
N VAL A 122 4.11 -0.76 14.97
CA VAL A 122 4.48 -0.73 13.54
C VAL A 122 5.30 -1.96 13.17
N ARG A 123 6.25 -2.36 14.03
CA ARG A 123 7.05 -3.56 13.79
C ARG A 123 6.19 -4.81 13.86
N ASP A 124 5.25 -4.87 14.80
CA ASP A 124 4.33 -6.01 14.94
C ASP A 124 3.41 -6.14 13.73
N ASP A 125 2.88 -5.03 13.20
CA ASP A 125 2.10 -5.04 11.95
C ASP A 125 2.93 -5.54 10.76
N LEU A 126 4.17 -5.09 10.63
CA LEU A 126 5.04 -5.47 9.51
C LEU A 126 5.51 -6.93 9.57
N LYS A 127 5.58 -7.55 10.76
CA LYS A 127 5.92 -8.99 10.91
C LYS A 127 4.92 -9.91 10.21
N GLU A 128 3.70 -9.44 9.95
CA GLU A 128 2.68 -10.20 9.24
C GLU A 128 3.01 -10.37 7.75
N ALA A 129 3.80 -9.46 7.17
CA ALA A 129 4.13 -9.45 5.75
C ALA A 129 5.11 -10.58 5.40
N ASP A 130 5.04 -11.06 4.16
CA ASP A 130 6.00 -12.06 3.66
C ASP A 130 7.32 -11.41 3.21
N LEU A 131 7.31 -10.09 2.91
CA LEU A 131 8.48 -9.31 2.51
C LEU A 131 8.37 -7.80 2.82
#